data_AF-A0A358HYQ1-F1
#
_entry.id   AF-A0A358HYQ1-F1
#
_cell.length_a   1.000
_cell.length_b   1.000
_cell.length_c   1.000
_cell.angle_alpha   90.00
_cell.angle_beta   90.00
_cell.angle_gamma   90.00
#
_symmetry.space_group_name_H-M   'P 1'
#
loop_
_entity.id
_entity.type
_entity.pdbx_description
1 polymer ?
#
loop_
_entity_poly.entity_id
_entity_poly.type
_entity_poly.pdbx_seq_one_letter_code
_entity_poly.pdbx_strand_id
1 'polypeptide(L)' 'MSHTENHDAPEFTRRFVNLADERLGAEAIFATDDFFADKQRMLQSGDAIFYP' A
#
# COMPACT_ATOMS: atom_id res chain seq x y z
N MET A 1 -8.35 -11.41 -15.75
CA MET A 1 -7.98 -10.71 -14.50
C MET A 1 -9.18 -9.88 -14.08
N SER A 2 -10.03 -10.42 -13.20
CA SER A 2 -11.21 -9.71 -12.71
C SER A 2 -10.78 -8.68 -11.68
N HIS A 3 -10.82 -7.39 -12.04
CA HIS A 3 -10.75 -6.32 -11.05
C HIS A 3 -12.09 -6.30 -10.30
N THR A 4 -12.11 -6.80 -9.07
CA THR A 4 -13.24 -6.61 -8.17
C THR A 4 -13.32 -5.13 -7.83
N GLU A 5 -14.33 -4.41 -8.33
CA GLU A 5 -14.56 -3.03 -7.92
C GLU A 5 -15.04 -3.02 -6.47
N ASN A 6 -14.19 -2.52 -5.57
CA ASN A 6 -14.57 -2.30 -4.18
C ASN A 6 -15.38 -1.00 -4.10
N HIS A 7 -16.70 -1.11 -3.98
CA HIS A 7 -17.62 0.03 -3.90
C HIS A 7 -17.37 0.93 -2.68
N ASP A 8 -16.73 0.39 -1.63
CA ASP A 8 -16.44 1.10 -0.37
C ASP A 8 -15.13 1.92 -0.43
N ALA A 9 -14.32 1.73 -1.46
CA ALA A 9 -13.10 2.51 -1.64
C ALA A 9 -13.40 3.93 -2.17
N PRO A 10 -12.65 4.97 -1.75
CA PRO A 10 -12.81 6.33 -2.27
C PRO A 10 -12.65 6.40 -3.79
N GLU A 11 -13.43 7.26 -4.47
CA GLU A 11 -13.43 7.35 -5.95
C GLU A 11 -12.05 7.57 -6.56
N PHE A 12 -11.21 8.39 -5.91
CA PHE A 12 -9.87 8.69 -6.39
C PHE A 12 -8.99 7.43 -6.57
N THR A 13 -9.24 6.38 -5.78
CA THR A 13 -8.50 5.10 -5.86
C THR A 13 -8.77 4.32 -7.14
N ARG A 14 -9.89 4.62 -7.83
CA ARG A 14 -10.28 3.95 -9.09
C ARG A 14 -9.75 4.68 -10.31
N ARG A 15 -9.50 5.99 -10.19
CA ARG A 15 -9.13 6.86 -11.32
C ARG A 15 -7.64 7.17 -11.40
N PHE A 16 -6.96 7.23 -10.26
CA PHE A 16 -5.56 7.64 -10.19
C PHE A 16 -4.64 6.49 -9.82
N VAL A 17 -3.43 6.53 -10.38
CA VAL A 17 -2.37 5.57 -10.07
C VAL A 17 -1.83 5.86 -8.68
N ASN A 18 -1.62 4.81 -7.88
CA ASN A 18 -0.87 4.92 -6.64
C ASN A 18 0.62 5.14 -6.94
N LEU A 19 1.09 6.39 -6.88
CA LEU A 19 2.51 6.73 -7.12
C LEU A 19 3.45 6.18 -6.04
N ALA A 20 2.90 5.82 -4.88
CA ALA A 20 3.66 5.25 -3.77
C ALA A 20 3.75 3.71 -3.82
N ASP A 21 3.24 3.06 -4.88
CA ASP A 21 3.32 1.61 -5.03
C ASP A 21 4.79 1.16 -5.26
N GLU A 22 5.25 0.18 -4.48
CA GLU A 22 6.61 -0.38 -4.58
C GLU A 22 6.97 -0.85 -6.00
N ARG A 23 5.97 -1.25 -6.80
CA ARG A 23 6.17 -1.69 -8.20
C ARG A 23 6.62 -0.57 -9.13
N LEU A 24 6.41 0.68 -8.74
CA LEU A 24 6.91 1.87 -9.45
C LEU A 24 8.30 2.30 -8.94
N GLY A 25 8.90 1.55 -8.02
CA GLY A 25 10.19 1.86 -7.41
C GLY A 25 10.10 2.78 -6.20
N ALA A 26 8.91 2.89 -5.57
CA ALA A 26 8.77 3.65 -4.34
C ALA A 26 9.49 2.97 -3.17
N GLU A 27 10.32 3.72 -2.46
CA GLU A 27 11.09 3.27 -1.30
C GLU A 27 10.84 4.16 -0.09
N ALA A 28 10.62 3.54 1.06
CA ALA A 28 10.45 4.25 2.32
C ALA A 28 11.81 4.69 2.87
N ILE A 29 12.06 6.00 2.89
CA ILE A 29 13.37 6.58 3.22
C ILE A 29 13.62 6.77 4.72
N PHE A 30 12.57 7.00 5.51
CA PHE A 30 12.67 7.33 6.93
C PHE A 30 11.35 7.07 7.65
N ALA A 31 11.42 6.63 8.90
CA ALA A 31 10.31 6.65 9.84
C ALA A 31 10.83 7.08 11.22
N THR A 32 9.96 7.75 11.98
CA THR A 32 10.29 8.13 13.36
C THR A 32 10.32 6.95 14.30
N ASP A 33 9.47 5.95 14.05
CA ASP A 33 9.38 4.71 14.80
C ASP A 33 8.78 3.61 13.89
N ASP A 34 9.36 2.41 13.94
CA ASP A 34 9.00 1.20 13.17
C ASP A 34 8.94 -0.03 14.10
N PHE A 35 8.51 0.17 15.35
CA PHE A 35 8.59 -0.86 16.40
C PHE A 35 7.85 -2.17 16.07
N PHE A 36 6.64 -2.08 15.50
CA PHE A 36 5.79 -3.25 15.25
C PHE A 36 6.01 -3.89 13.87
N ALA A 37 6.44 -3.12 12.87
CA ALA A 37 6.67 -3.57 11.51
C ALA A 37 7.52 -2.56 10.72
N ASP A 38 8.17 -3.02 9.66
CA ASP A 38 8.94 -2.19 8.74
C ASP A 38 8.03 -1.20 7.96
N LYS A 39 8.36 0.10 7.94
CA LYS A 39 7.67 1.14 7.13
C LYS A 39 7.50 0.78 5.67
N GLN A 40 8.42 0.01 5.08
CA GLN A 40 8.34 -0.40 3.67
C GLN A 40 7.03 -1.17 3.42
N ARG A 41 6.46 -1.80 4.45
CA ARG A 41 5.18 -2.51 4.35
C ARG A 41 4.02 -1.65 3.84
N MET A 42 4.04 -0.34 4.12
CA MET A 42 2.98 0.58 3.67
C MET A 42 2.95 0.79 2.15
N LEU A 43 4.08 0.60 1.47
CA LEU A 43 4.22 0.81 0.02
C LEU A 43 3.92 -0.46 -0.79
N GLN A 44 3.78 -1.60 -0.12
CA GLN A 44 3.64 -2.89 -0.79
C GLN A 44 2.23 -3.06 -1.37
N SER A 45 2.13 -3.60 -2.59
CA SER A 45 0.83 -3.76 -3.24
C SER A 45 0.04 -4.98 -2.74
N GLY A 46 0.62 -5.81 -1.88
CA GLY A 46 -0.05 -6.99 -1.29
C GLY A 46 -0.87 -6.66 -0.05
N ASP A 47 -1.83 -7.53 0.27
CA ASP A 47 -2.72 -7.37 1.44
C ASP A 47 -1.96 -7.33 2.77
N ALA A 48 -2.45 -6.59 3.77
CA ALA A 48 -1.83 -6.53 5.09
C ALA A 48 -1.68 -7.93 5.74
N ILE A 49 -0.52 -8.17 6.38
CA ILE A 49 -0.21 -9.42 7.10
C ILE A 49 -0.23 -9.10 8.60
N PHE A 50 -0.88 -9.96 9.37
CA PHE A 50 -0.99 -9.85 10.82
C PHE A 50 -0.40 -11.09 11.48
N TYR A 51 0.42 -10.88 12.52
CA TYR A 51 1.03 -11.93 13.33
C TYR A 51 0.30 -12.02 14.69
N PRO A 52 0.15 -13.23 15.27
CA PRO A 52 -0.45 -13.40 16.58
C PRO A 52 0.42 -12.84 17.72
#